data_AF-A0A929UDV1-F1
#
_entry.id   AF-A0A929UDV1-F1
#
_cell.length_a   1.000
_cell.length_b   1.000
_cell.length_c   1.000
_cell.angle_alpha   90.00
_cell.angle_beta   90.00
_cell.angle_gamma   90.00
#
_symmetry.space_group_name_H-M   'P 1'
#
loop_
_entity.id
_entity.type
_entity.pdbx_description
1 polymer ?
#
loop_
_entity_poly.entity_id
_entity_poly.type
_entity_poly.pdbx_seq_one_letter_code
_entity_poly.pdbx_strand_id
1 'polypeptide(L)' 'MDQRLAELIEFCGMPRSKREIMDFLGLTDSKNFRKRYLVPLLNAGKIEITIPDKPNSRKQKYKKVNSSA' A
#
# COMPACT_ATOMS: atom_id res chain seq x y z
N MET A 1 -16.42 1.29 -5.45
CA MET A 1 -14.95 1.35 -5.22
C MET A 1 -14.30 0.25 -6.03
N ASP A 2 -13.11 0.50 -6.58
CA ASP A 2 -12.32 -0.52 -7.27
C ASP A 2 -12.02 -1.68 -6.30
N GLN A 3 -12.46 -2.90 -6.62
CA GLN A 3 -12.44 -4.05 -5.70
C GLN A 3 -11.02 -4.34 -5.19
N ARG A 4 -10.02 -4.18 -6.06
CA ARG A 4 -8.62 -4.41 -5.73
C ARG A 4 -8.05 -3.38 -4.74
N LEU A 5 -8.59 -2.16 -4.71
CA LEU A 5 -8.18 -1.15 -3.71
C LEU A 5 -8.64 -1.57 -2.31
N ALA A 6 -9.87 -2.09 -2.19
CA ALA A 6 -10.38 -2.60 -0.93
C ALA A 6 -9.56 -3.79 -0.43
N GLU A 7 -9.26 -4.76 -1.31
CA GLU A 7 -8.41 -5.92 -1.00
C GLU A 7 -7.01 -5.49 -0.53
N LEU A 8 -6.39 -4.51 -1.19
CA LEU A 8 -5.10 -3.98 -0.79
C LEU A 8 -5.15 -3.35 0.61
N ILE A 9 -6.17 -2.54 0.90
CA ILE A 9 -6.36 -1.89 2.20
C ILE A 9 -6.45 -2.96 3.31
N GLU A 10 -7.28 -3.98 3.12
CA GLU A 10 -7.43 -5.08 4.09
C GLU A 10 -6.14 -5.89 4.24
N PHE A 11 -5.44 -6.18 3.14
CA PHE A 11 -4.15 -6.88 3.19
C PHE A 11 -3.07 -6.09 3.95
N CYS A 12 -3.17 -4.75 3.91
CA CYS A 12 -2.33 -3.84 4.68
C CYS A 12 -2.74 -3.69 6.15
N GLY A 13 -3.67 -4.50 6.67
CA GLY A 13 -3.96 -4.56 8.12
C GLY A 13 -2.72 -4.85 8.98
N MET A 14 -1.68 -5.44 8.39
CA MET A 14 -0.32 -5.48 8.93
C MET A 14 0.67 -4.83 7.95
N PRO A 15 1.84 -4.35 8.40
CA PRO A 15 2.85 -3.77 7.51
C PRO A 15 3.32 -4.74 6.41
N ARG A 16 3.06 -4.39 5.15
CA ARG A 16 3.48 -5.14 3.95
C ARG A 16 4.42 -4.35 3.07
N SER A 17 5.41 -5.02 2.49
CA SER A 17 6.28 -4.44 1.47
C SER A 17 5.53 -4.27 0.14
N LYS A 18 6.06 -3.41 -0.73
CA LYS A 18 5.54 -3.23 -2.10
C LYS A 18 5.44 -4.56 -2.85
N ARG A 19 6.44 -5.43 -2.67
CA ARG A 19 6.51 -6.72 -3.35
C ARG A 19 5.42 -7.67 -2.87
N GLU A 20 5.24 -7.82 -1.56
CA GLU A 20 4.17 -8.66 -1.00
C GLU A 20 2.78 -8.23 -1.47
N ILE A 21 2.53 -6.91 -1.58
CA ILE A 21 1.24 -6.40 -2.07
C ILE A 21 1.05 -6.70 -3.56
N MET A 22 2.09 -6.52 -4.37
CA MET A 22 2.03 -6.84 -5.79
C MET A 22 1.80 -8.33 -6.03
N ASP A 23 2.52 -9.19 -5.29
CA ASP A 23 2.40 -10.64 -5.36
C ASP A 23 0.98 -11.08 -4.95
N PHE A 24 0.41 -10.50 -3.88
CA PHE A 24 -0.96 -10.75 -3.43
C PHE A 24 -2.01 -10.39 -4.49
N LEU A 25 -1.83 -9.27 -5.22
CA LEU A 25 -2.75 -8.83 -6.27
C LEU A 25 -2.46 -9.46 -7.65
N GLY A 26 -1.46 -10.34 -7.76
CA GLY A 26 -1.04 -10.93 -9.04
C GLY A 26 -0.50 -9.90 -10.04
N LEU A 27 0.12 -8.82 -9.56
CA LEU A 27 0.62 -7.71 -10.37
C LEU A 27 2.13 -7.81 -10.57
N THR A 28 2.58 -7.60 -11.81
CA THR A 28 4.02 -7.61 -12.16
C THR A 28 4.55 -6.21 -12.51
N ASP A 29 3.70 -5.31 -13.00
CA ASP A 29 4.08 -3.94 -13.34
C ASP A 29 4.09 -3.01 -12.12
N SER A 30 5.30 -2.77 -11.60
CA SER A 30 5.49 -1.89 -10.44
C SER A 30 5.14 -0.42 -10.71
N LYS A 31 5.29 0.09 -11.94
CA LYS A 31 5.00 1.50 -12.26
C LYS A 31 3.49 1.70 -12.25
N ASN A 32 2.77 0.80 -12.92
CA ASN A 32 1.31 0.80 -12.93
C ASN A 32 0.74 0.58 -11.53
N PHE A 33 1.27 -0.40 -10.78
CA PHE A 33 0.90 -0.65 -9.38
C PHE A 33 0.98 0.63 -8.54
N ARG A 34 2.11 1.34 -8.60
CA ARG A 34 2.30 2.57 -7.83
C ARG A 34 1.29 3.64 -8.21
N LYS A 35 1.08 3.87 -9.51
CA LYS A 35 0.19 4.94 -10.00
C LYS A 35 -1.29 4.64 -9.74
N ARG A 36 -1.73 3.39 -9.89
CA ARG A 36 -3.15 3.01 -9.82
C ARG A 36 -3.62 2.60 -8.42
N TYR A 37 -2.73 2.07 -7.59
CA TYR A 37 -3.11 1.49 -6.30
C TYR A 37 -2.46 2.25 -5.14
N LEU A 38 -1.13 2.33 -5.15
CA LEU A 38 -0.39 2.82 -3.99
C LEU A 38 -0.59 4.34 -3.75
N VAL A 39 -0.36 5.16 -4.78
CA VAL A 39 -0.46 6.63 -4.66
C VAL A 39 -1.88 7.08 -4.32
N PRO A 40 -2.95 6.59 -4.95
CA PRO A 40 -4.31 6.96 -4.57
C PRO A 40 -4.64 6.65 -3.11
N LEU A 41 -4.20 5.50 -2.59
CA LEU A 41 -4.48 5.10 -1.20
C LEU A 41 -3.66 5.88 -0.18
N LEU A 42 -2.42 6.21 -0.50
CA LEU A 42 -1.58 7.10 0.32
C LEU A 42 -2.19 8.51 0.38
N ASN A 43 -2.57 9.08 -0.76
CA ASN A 43 -3.17 10.40 -0.84
C ASN A 43 -4.54 10.47 -0.14
N ALA A 44 -5.31 9.37 -0.20
CA ALA A 44 -6.60 9.26 0.48
C ALA A 44 -6.48 8.93 1.98
N GLY A 45 -5.26 8.76 2.51
CA GLY A 45 -5.04 8.41 3.92
C GLY A 45 -5.60 7.06 4.33
N LYS A 46 -5.78 6.13 3.37
CA LYS A 46 -6.27 4.77 3.66
C LYS A 46 -5.15 3.83 4.10
N ILE A 47 -3.96 4.08 3.58
CA ILE A 47 -2.72 3.43 4.00
C ILE A 47 -1.65 4.49 4.24
N GLU A 48 -0.63 4.14 5.02
CA GLU A 48 0.50 5.00 5.33
C GLU A 48 1.83 4.24 5.23
N ILE A 49 2.91 5.00 5.12
CA ILE A 49 4.28 4.49 5.10
C ILE A 49 4.79 4.25 6.52
N THR A 50 5.58 3.19 6.72
CA THR A 50 6.12 2.86 8.06
C THR A 50 7.44 3.55 8.41
N ILE A 51 8.15 4.15 7.44
CA ILE A 51 9.42 4.84 7.66
C ILE A 51 9.37 6.20 6.93
N PRO A 52 8.69 7.21 7.52
CA PRO A 52 8.49 8.50 6.87
C PRO A 52 9.80 9.22 6.53
N ASP A 53 10.83 9.09 7.38
CA ASP A 53 12.13 9.76 7.18
C ASP A 53 12.95 9.19 6.01
N LYS A 54 12.64 7.97 5.58
CA LYS A 54 13.35 7.25 4.52
C LYS A 54 12.37 6.62 3.54
N PRO A 55 11.65 7.42 2.74
CA PRO A 55 10.58 6.93 1.86
C PRO A 55 11.06 5.95 0.78
N ASN A 56 12.35 6.00 0.44
CA ASN A 56 13.00 5.12 -0.53
C ASN A 56 13.74 3.93 0.13
N SER A 57 13.51 3.68 1.43
CA SER A 57 14.16 2.59 2.16
C SER A 57 13.81 1.22 1.56
N ARG A 58 14.79 0.33 1.47
CA ARG A 58 14.55 -1.08 1.11
C ARG A 58 13.67 -1.80 2.14
N LYS A 59 13.60 -1.29 3.38
CA LYS A 59 12.75 -1.80 4.46
C LYS A 59 11.38 -1.11 4.50
N GLN A 60 11.05 -0.29 3.51
CA GLN A 60 9.79 0.43 3.45
C GLN A 60 8.60 -0.54 3.35
N LYS A 61 7.61 -0.33 4.22
CA LYS A 61 6.34 -1.05 4.23
C LYS A 61 5.16 -0.09 4.25
N TYR A 62 3.98 -0.62 3.97
CA TYR A 62 2.72 0.10 3.95
C TYR A 62 1.76 -0.59 4.91
N LYS A 63 1.01 0.19 5.68
CA LYS A 63 -0.01 -0.32 6.61
C LYS A 63 -1.29 0.48 6.49
N LYS A 64 -2.43 -0.16 6.75
CA LYS A 64 -3.74 0.47 6.86
C LYS A 64 -3.70 1.52 7.96
N VAL A 65 -4.25 2.68 7.69
CA VAL A 65 -4.44 3.69 8.74
C VAL A 65 -5.55 3.18 9.64
N ASN A 66 -5.24 2.97 10.91
CA ASN A 66 -6.25 2.70 11.91
C ASN A 66 -6.98 4.02 12.15
N SER A 67 -8.07 4.24 11.43
CA SER A 67 -9.05 5.24 11.81
C SER A 67 -9.78 4.74 13.05
N SER A 68 -9.09 4.73 14.19
CA SER A 68 -9.74 4.78 15.49
C SER A 68 -10.27 6.19 15.64
N ALA A 69 -11.45 6.41 15.06
CA ALA A 69 -12.38 7.44 15.50
C ALA A 69 -13.25 6.86 16.61
#